data_AF-A0A970XI94-F1
#
_entry.id   AF-A0A970XI94-F1
#
_cell.length_a   1.000
_cell.length_b   1.000
_cell.length_c   1.000
_cell.angle_alpha   90.00
_cell.angle_beta   90.00
_cell.angle_gamma   90.00
#
_symmetry.space_group_name_H-M   'P 1'
#
loop_
_entity.id
_entity.type
_entity.pdbx_description
1 polymer ?
#
loop_
_entity_poly.entity_id
_entity_poly.type
_entity_poly.pdbx_seq_one_letter_code
_entity_poly.pdbx_strand_id
1 'polypeptide(L)'
;MMKRLHCIMVRKKSLILGAVFVLVCLAAVVAAPALFVPQTPVAGTGDGASYIILAASPSGMKCYQSDFSVYMLLPPGSDLRAQVIRREGEETELVTGGIEVRYEIIGNTTSAGKTNFWEYAADYGYDVEPDKGVTGSGLSGTMKLSEDGRFYEAKGIPLTPYNDGSNTANPYQLARITVTDTRTGKVLAANDEIVVPVSDEMECGMCHGRENTDVYILRAHDRLLGTDLVQRFETGNRPACINCHGEDVLGQPGKIGAPPLSEAIHGSHADRMDRSETEPVCYSCHPGPVAKCYRGRMYSAGISCGSSECHGSMSNVAKTQAGGRAAWEQEPDCGQCHGTLYSANAKKLYRDSFLSNSNAPAMNGILLCTTCHNSPHAEWRSSLPKDNLLPTGLLGYPNFIDKCSACHEGMGMGRVHAGSE
;
A
#
# COMPACT_ATOMS: atom_id res chain seq x y z
N MET A 1 -7.74 60.99 41.00
CA MET A 1 -8.16 60.40 39.70
C MET A 1 -8.89 59.09 39.99
N MET A 2 -10.22 59.11 40.12
CA MET A 2 -11.05 57.94 40.48
C MET A 2 -11.33 57.07 39.24
N LYS A 3 -10.89 55.82 39.23
CA LYS A 3 -11.27 54.83 38.20
C LYS A 3 -12.67 54.31 38.49
N ARG A 4 -13.62 54.53 37.57
CA ARG A 4 -14.95 53.90 37.61
C ARG A 4 -14.86 52.46 37.10
N LEU A 5 -15.16 51.48 37.96
CA LEU A 5 -15.42 50.11 37.54
C LEU A 5 -16.83 50.03 36.91
N HIS A 6 -16.92 49.56 35.67
CA HIS A 6 -18.18 49.20 35.03
C HIS A 6 -18.45 47.71 35.28
N CYS A 7 -19.47 47.41 36.09
CA CYS A 7 -19.92 46.05 36.31
C CYS A 7 -20.96 45.70 35.23
N ILE A 8 -20.58 44.86 34.26
CA ILE A 8 -21.49 44.37 33.22
C ILE A 8 -22.28 43.19 33.80
N MET A 9 -23.55 43.42 34.14
CA MET A 9 -24.46 42.35 34.56
C MET A 9 -25.10 41.68 33.34
N VAL A 10 -24.57 40.51 32.94
CA VAL A 10 -25.18 39.68 31.90
C VAL A 10 -26.29 38.82 32.52
N ARG A 11 -27.52 38.96 32.04
CA ARG A 11 -28.67 38.17 32.53
C ARG A 11 -28.49 36.70 32.17
N LYS A 12 -28.70 35.79 33.14
CA LYS A 12 -28.55 34.33 32.99
C LYS A 12 -29.29 33.74 31.77
N LYS A 13 -30.43 34.31 31.38
CA LYS A 13 -31.18 33.92 30.17
C LYS A 13 -30.44 34.21 28.86
N SER A 14 -29.66 35.30 28.79
CA SER A 14 -28.85 35.66 27.62
C SER A 14 -27.65 34.74 27.44
N LEU A 15 -27.07 34.24 28.53
CA LEU A 15 -26.02 33.22 28.51
C LEU A 15 -26.53 31.87 28.01
N ILE A 16 -27.73 31.46 28.43
CA ILE A 16 -28.34 30.20 27.98
C ILE A 16 -28.71 30.26 26.49
N LEU A 17 -29.28 31.37 26.02
CA LEU A 17 -29.57 31.54 24.59
C LEU A 17 -28.30 31.54 23.73
N GLY A 18 -27.23 32.19 24.19
CA GLY A 18 -25.94 32.18 23.52
C GLY A 18 -25.33 30.78 23.43
N ALA A 19 -25.38 30.01 24.51
CA ALA A 19 -24.87 28.63 24.53
C ALA A 19 -25.67 27.70 23.61
N VAL A 20 -27.01 27.83 23.59
CA VAL A 20 -27.87 27.03 22.69
C VAL A 20 -27.62 27.39 21.24
N PHE A 21 -27.44 28.68 20.91
CA PHE A 21 -27.12 29.12 19.56
C PHE A 21 -25.77 28.58 19.08
N VAL A 22 -24.75 28.62 19.95
CA VAL A 22 -23.42 28.05 19.67
C VAL A 22 -23.50 26.53 19.45
N LEU A 23 -24.27 25.81 20.26
CA LEU A 23 -24.48 24.36 20.08
C LEU A 23 -25.20 24.00 18.77
N VAL A 24 -26.19 24.80 18.36
CA VAL A 24 -26.89 24.60 17.08
C VAL A 24 -25.96 24.92 15.89
N CYS A 25 -25.15 25.98 15.99
CA CYS A 25 -24.14 26.28 14.96
C CYS A 25 -23.07 25.20 14.87
N LEU A 26 -22.59 24.66 16.00
CA LEU A 26 -21.65 23.53 16.02
C LEU A 26 -22.27 22.25 15.42
N ALA A 27 -23.53 21.95 15.73
CA ALA A 27 -24.24 20.83 15.12
C ALA A 27 -24.38 20.98 13.59
N ALA A 28 -24.65 22.20 13.11
CA ALA A 28 -24.71 22.50 11.67
C ALA A 28 -23.35 22.36 10.98
N VAL A 29 -22.26 22.77 11.64
CA VAL A 29 -20.88 22.63 11.12
C VAL A 29 -20.41 21.17 11.10
N VAL A 30 -20.89 20.33 12.03
CA VAL A 30 -20.58 18.89 12.07
C VAL A 30 -21.44 18.08 11.09
N ALA A 31 -22.68 18.51 10.81
CA ALA A 31 -23.58 17.81 9.89
C ALA A 31 -23.40 18.22 8.41
N ALA A 32 -22.95 19.44 8.12
CA ALA A 32 -22.77 19.94 6.76
C ALA A 32 -21.79 19.15 5.88
N PRO A 33 -20.65 18.61 6.39
CA PRO A 33 -19.74 17.81 5.57
C PRO A 33 -20.32 16.43 5.22
N ALA A 34 -21.27 15.91 6.01
CA ALA A 34 -21.92 14.62 5.73
C ALA A 34 -22.99 14.71 4.61
N LEU A 35 -23.43 15.93 4.26
CA LEU A 35 -24.40 16.17 3.18
C LEU A 35 -23.74 16.44 1.82
N PHE A 36 -22.43 16.63 1.79
CA PHE A 36 -21.64 16.87 0.58
C PHE A 36 -20.46 15.89 0.52
N VAL A 37 -20.75 14.60 0.60
CA VAL A 37 -19.86 13.61 -0.04
C VAL A 37 -20.23 13.66 -1.53
N PRO A 38 -19.34 14.09 -2.43
CA PRO A 38 -19.55 13.86 -3.86
C PRO A 38 -19.62 12.34 -4.00
N GLN A 39 -20.82 11.79 -4.25
CA GLN A 39 -20.88 10.43 -4.75
C GLN A 39 -20.15 10.47 -6.08
N THR A 40 -19.01 9.78 -6.16
CA THR A 40 -18.37 9.48 -7.43
C THR A 40 -19.45 8.90 -8.32
N PRO A 41 -19.86 9.61 -9.40
CA PRO A 41 -20.88 9.07 -10.26
C PRO A 41 -20.25 7.86 -10.91
N VAL A 42 -20.76 6.66 -10.59
CA VAL A 42 -20.67 5.54 -11.52
C VAL A 42 -21.28 6.09 -12.80
N ALA A 43 -20.45 6.38 -13.81
CA ALA A 43 -20.92 6.90 -15.07
C ALA A 43 -21.82 5.83 -15.69
N GLY A 44 -23.13 5.94 -15.44
CA GLY A 44 -24.15 5.16 -16.11
C GLY A 44 -24.08 5.55 -17.58
N THR A 45 -23.53 4.67 -18.40
CA THR A 45 -23.68 4.84 -19.83
C THR A 45 -25.17 4.71 -20.13
N GLY A 46 -25.75 5.61 -20.93
CA GLY A 46 -27.17 5.60 -21.30
C GLY A 46 -27.67 4.33 -22.03
N ASP A 47 -26.87 3.25 -22.06
CA ASP A 47 -27.18 1.91 -22.54
C ASP A 47 -27.62 0.94 -21.41
N GLY A 48 -27.61 1.36 -20.15
CA GLY A 48 -27.97 0.50 -19.01
C GLY A 48 -26.80 -0.34 -18.45
N ALA A 49 -25.64 -0.34 -19.13
CA ALA A 49 -24.39 -0.91 -18.61
C ALA A 49 -23.64 0.09 -17.72
N SER A 50 -23.11 -0.40 -16.60
CA SER A 50 -22.24 0.31 -15.66
C SER A 50 -20.95 -0.47 -15.40
N TYR A 51 -19.88 0.23 -15.05
CA TYR A 51 -18.57 -0.38 -14.83
C TYR A 51 -18.07 -0.08 -13.42
N ILE A 52 -17.50 -1.10 -12.77
CA ILE A 52 -16.90 -1.03 -11.44
C ILE A 52 -15.40 -1.26 -11.59
N ILE A 53 -14.62 -0.39 -10.96
CA ILE A 53 -13.17 -0.47 -10.93
C ILE A 53 -12.76 -0.84 -9.50
N LEU A 54 -12.21 -2.04 -9.34
CA LEU A 54 -11.64 -2.53 -8.09
C LEU A 54 -10.13 -2.59 -8.25
N ALA A 55 -9.40 -1.85 -7.42
CA ALA A 55 -7.95 -1.77 -7.54
C ALA A 55 -7.27 -1.64 -6.19
N ALA A 56 -6.06 -2.16 -6.11
CA ALA A 56 -5.23 -2.17 -4.92
C ALA A 56 -3.76 -2.27 -5.32
N SER A 57 -2.85 -1.91 -4.41
CA SER A 57 -1.45 -2.23 -4.57
C SER A 57 -1.21 -3.71 -4.21
N PRO A 58 -0.67 -4.55 -5.11
CA PRO A 58 -0.54 -5.99 -4.83
C PRO A 58 0.40 -6.32 -3.67
N SER A 59 1.38 -5.47 -3.38
CA SER A 59 2.40 -5.73 -2.36
C SER A 59 2.13 -5.00 -1.04
N GLY A 60 1.01 -4.28 -0.92
CA GLY A 60 0.79 -3.35 0.19
C GLY A 60 1.68 -2.11 0.05
N MET A 61 2.16 -1.58 1.17
CA MET A 61 3.07 -0.44 1.15
C MET A 61 4.46 -0.86 0.72
N LYS A 62 4.92 -0.35 -0.44
CA LYS A 62 6.31 -0.48 -0.83
C LYS A 62 7.18 0.50 -0.05
N CYS A 63 8.38 0.07 0.33
CA CYS A 63 9.32 0.88 1.06
C CYS A 63 10.68 0.94 0.36
N TYR A 64 11.39 2.03 0.58
CA TYR A 64 12.73 2.25 0.08
C TYR A 64 13.50 3.14 1.06
N GLN A 65 14.79 3.32 0.83
CA GLN A 65 15.65 4.20 1.64
C GLN A 65 15.55 5.66 1.18
N SER A 66 15.69 6.63 2.07
CA SER A 66 15.57 8.05 1.71
C SER A 66 16.73 8.60 0.87
N ASP A 67 17.92 8.02 0.99
CA ASP A 67 19.15 8.48 0.35
C ASP A 67 19.88 7.36 -0.41
N PHE A 68 20.38 7.68 -1.60
CA PHE A 68 21.06 6.75 -2.51
C PHE A 68 22.54 7.12 -2.73
N SER A 69 23.09 8.04 -1.96
CA SER A 69 24.45 8.55 -2.16
C SER A 69 25.53 7.66 -1.57
N VAL A 70 25.20 6.55 -0.89
CA VAL A 70 26.21 5.67 -0.26
C VAL A 70 26.01 4.22 -0.67
N TYR A 71 24.81 3.67 -0.55
CA TYR A 71 24.47 2.30 -0.95
C TYR A 71 23.04 2.19 -1.47
N MET A 72 22.66 1.05 -2.03
CA MET A 72 21.29 0.73 -2.48
C MET A 72 20.72 -0.51 -1.77
N LEU A 73 19.59 -0.35 -1.09
CA LEU A 73 18.74 -1.45 -0.61
C LEU A 73 17.64 -1.77 -1.63
N LEU A 74 16.72 -0.82 -1.87
CA LEU A 74 15.57 -1.00 -2.76
C LEU A 74 15.30 0.30 -3.55
N PRO A 75 14.94 0.21 -4.84
CA PRO A 75 14.56 1.38 -5.62
C PRO A 75 13.18 1.92 -5.20
N PRO A 76 12.91 3.23 -5.40
CA PRO A 76 11.61 3.80 -5.10
C PRO A 76 10.52 3.22 -6.01
N GLY A 77 9.29 3.32 -5.53
CA GLY A 77 8.09 3.12 -6.35
C GLY A 77 7.01 2.31 -5.67
N SER A 78 5.95 2.02 -6.42
CA SER A 78 4.81 1.20 -6.03
C SER A 78 4.20 0.53 -7.24
N ASP A 79 3.30 -0.42 -7.00
CA ASP A 79 2.55 -1.13 -8.04
C ASP A 79 1.04 -0.90 -7.86
N LEU A 80 0.30 -1.08 -8.95
CA LEU A 80 -1.17 -1.03 -8.98
C LEU A 80 -1.71 -2.21 -9.79
N ARG A 81 -2.71 -2.90 -9.26
CA ARG A 81 -3.54 -3.87 -9.99
C ARG A 81 -4.99 -3.45 -9.96
N ALA A 82 -5.69 -3.68 -11.07
CA ALA A 82 -7.10 -3.39 -11.22
C ALA A 82 -7.86 -4.55 -11.91
N GLN A 83 -9.06 -4.83 -11.42
CA GLN A 83 -10.07 -5.61 -12.13
C GLN A 83 -11.24 -4.70 -12.49
N VAL A 84 -11.70 -4.80 -13.74
CA VAL A 84 -12.82 -4.02 -14.26
C VAL A 84 -14.01 -4.96 -14.44
N ILE A 85 -15.14 -4.63 -13.83
CA ILE A 85 -16.34 -5.44 -13.88
C ILE A 85 -17.43 -4.65 -14.61
N ARG A 86 -18.00 -5.21 -15.67
CA ARG A 86 -19.20 -4.66 -16.32
C ARG A 86 -20.42 -5.29 -15.69
N ARG A 87 -21.42 -4.46 -15.41
CA ARG A 87 -22.74 -4.84 -14.92
C ARG A 87 -23.79 -4.30 -15.87
N GLU A 88 -24.66 -5.17 -16.35
CA GLU A 88 -25.73 -4.84 -17.29
C GLU A 88 -26.96 -5.70 -16.97
N GLY A 89 -27.93 -5.12 -16.26
CA GLY A 89 -29.03 -5.90 -15.69
C GLY A 89 -28.54 -6.98 -14.72
N GLU A 90 -28.97 -8.22 -14.93
CA GLU A 90 -28.55 -9.38 -14.12
C GLU A 90 -27.17 -9.93 -14.52
N GLU A 91 -26.64 -9.52 -15.68
CA GLU A 91 -25.37 -10.01 -16.20
C GLU A 91 -24.18 -9.25 -15.60
N THR A 92 -23.10 -9.98 -15.34
CA THR A 92 -21.87 -9.42 -14.80
C THR A 92 -20.67 -10.14 -15.39
N GLU A 93 -19.72 -9.38 -15.90
CA GLU A 93 -18.51 -9.92 -16.53
C GLU A 93 -17.25 -9.20 -16.07
N LEU A 94 -16.15 -9.95 -15.98
CA LEU A 94 -14.81 -9.38 -15.89
C LEU A 94 -14.40 -8.91 -17.29
N VAL A 95 -14.14 -7.62 -17.44
CA VAL A 95 -13.80 -7.00 -18.73
C VAL A 95 -12.29 -7.02 -18.91
N THR A 96 -11.83 -7.67 -19.97
CA THR A 96 -10.40 -7.84 -20.27
C THR A 96 -10.05 -7.43 -21.70
N GLY A 97 -11.03 -6.97 -22.49
CA GLY A 97 -10.85 -6.58 -23.88
C GLY A 97 -11.80 -5.45 -24.28
N GLY A 98 -11.49 -4.77 -25.39
CA GLY A 98 -12.29 -3.63 -25.87
C GLY A 98 -12.19 -2.36 -25.03
N ILE A 99 -11.33 -2.36 -24.00
CA ILE A 99 -11.12 -1.22 -23.09
C ILE A 99 -9.64 -0.87 -22.96
N GLU A 100 -9.36 0.41 -22.72
CA GLU A 100 -8.08 0.91 -22.20
C GLU A 100 -8.27 1.26 -20.72
N VAL A 101 -7.35 0.78 -19.88
CA VAL A 101 -7.31 1.12 -18.45
C VAL A 101 -6.10 2.01 -18.21
N ARG A 102 -6.32 3.25 -17.77
CA ARG A 102 -5.26 4.22 -17.46
C ARG A 102 -5.24 4.52 -15.97
N TYR A 103 -4.06 4.79 -15.43
CA TYR A 103 -3.90 5.34 -14.07
C TYR A 103 -3.22 6.71 -14.12
N GLU A 104 -3.50 7.53 -13.11
CA GLU A 104 -2.76 8.75 -12.80
C GLU A 104 -2.70 8.97 -11.28
N ILE A 105 -1.55 9.36 -10.74
CA ILE A 105 -1.43 9.73 -9.33
C ILE A 105 -1.95 11.16 -9.14
N ILE A 106 -2.92 11.32 -8.23
CA ILE A 106 -3.59 12.59 -8.01
C ILE A 106 -2.67 13.55 -7.25
N GLY A 107 -2.44 14.72 -7.83
CA GLY A 107 -1.61 15.77 -7.22
C GLY A 107 -0.11 15.42 -7.19
N ASN A 108 0.34 14.51 -8.07
CA ASN A 108 1.74 14.15 -8.17
C ASN A 108 2.12 13.79 -9.62
N THR A 109 2.95 14.61 -10.24
CA THR A 109 3.35 14.50 -11.66
C THR A 109 4.85 14.27 -11.85
N THR A 110 5.66 14.53 -10.81
CA THR A 110 7.11 14.36 -10.82
C THR A 110 7.57 13.58 -9.60
N SER A 111 8.69 12.90 -9.71
CA SER A 111 9.36 12.21 -8.62
C SER A 111 10.82 12.62 -8.48
N ALA A 112 11.47 12.95 -9.60
CA ALA A 112 12.78 13.57 -9.64
C ALA A 112 12.77 14.87 -8.82
N GLY A 113 13.83 15.08 -8.05
CA GLY A 113 13.93 16.20 -7.10
C GLY A 113 13.27 15.94 -5.73
N LYS A 114 12.53 14.83 -5.56
CA LYS A 114 11.98 14.39 -4.25
C LYS A 114 12.82 13.29 -3.59
N THR A 115 13.74 12.72 -4.35
CA THR A 115 14.79 11.79 -3.92
C THR A 115 15.96 11.88 -4.91
N ASN A 116 17.14 11.46 -4.50
CA ASN A 116 18.35 11.40 -5.33
C ASN A 116 18.52 10.08 -6.09
N PHE A 117 17.52 9.20 -6.14
CA PHE A 117 17.59 7.91 -6.83
C PHE A 117 18.14 8.00 -8.26
N TRP A 118 17.60 8.89 -9.11
CA TRP A 118 18.01 9.00 -10.51
C TRP A 118 19.44 9.50 -10.71
N GLU A 119 20.00 10.22 -9.74
CA GLU A 119 21.41 10.62 -9.77
C GLU A 119 22.35 9.41 -9.69
N TYR A 120 21.94 8.38 -8.93
CA TYR A 120 22.74 7.20 -8.63
C TYR A 120 22.23 5.92 -9.31
N ALA A 121 21.14 5.98 -10.08
CA ALA A 121 20.52 4.81 -10.70
C ALA A 121 21.51 3.97 -11.54
N ALA A 122 22.40 4.64 -12.28
CA ALA A 122 23.42 3.99 -13.11
C ALA A 122 24.46 3.21 -12.27
N ASP A 123 24.83 3.71 -11.08
CA ASP A 123 25.74 3.01 -10.15
C ASP A 123 25.15 1.67 -9.69
N TYR A 124 23.82 1.56 -9.75
CA TYR A 124 23.06 0.36 -9.36
C TYR A 124 22.58 -0.47 -10.55
N GLY A 125 23.06 -0.16 -11.76
CA GLY A 125 22.74 -0.92 -12.98
C GLY A 125 21.37 -0.62 -13.58
N TYR A 126 20.71 0.47 -13.16
CA TYR A 126 19.47 0.92 -13.75
C TYR A 126 19.73 2.02 -14.79
N ASP A 127 19.23 1.80 -16.01
CA ASP A 127 19.17 2.81 -17.07
C ASP A 127 17.73 3.34 -17.14
N VAL A 128 17.45 4.35 -16.31
CA VAL A 128 16.11 4.94 -16.18
C VAL A 128 16.18 6.45 -16.20
N GLU A 129 15.33 7.06 -17.03
CA GLU A 129 15.17 8.50 -17.08
C GLU A 129 14.55 9.03 -15.78
N PRO A 130 14.82 10.30 -15.40
CA PRO A 130 14.07 10.99 -14.35
C PRO A 130 12.56 10.80 -14.50
N ASP A 131 11.86 10.64 -13.37
CA ASP A 131 10.40 10.40 -13.32
C ASP A 131 9.93 9.07 -13.95
N LYS A 132 10.85 8.16 -14.26
CA LYS A 132 10.54 6.77 -14.63
C LYS A 132 10.99 5.81 -13.53
N GLY A 133 10.14 4.83 -13.24
CA GLY A 133 10.53 3.75 -12.34
C GLY A 133 11.29 2.65 -13.07
N VAL A 134 11.82 1.69 -12.31
CA VAL A 134 12.70 0.60 -12.80
C VAL A 134 12.08 -0.33 -13.86
N THR A 135 10.77 -0.21 -14.08
CA THR A 135 9.99 -0.94 -15.09
C THR A 135 9.56 -0.06 -16.27
N GLY A 136 9.95 1.23 -16.29
CA GLY A 136 9.60 2.22 -17.30
C GLY A 136 8.27 2.96 -17.08
N SER A 137 7.53 2.64 -16.02
CA SER A 137 6.29 3.35 -15.66
C SER A 137 6.56 4.80 -15.22
N GLY A 138 5.62 5.71 -15.49
CA GLY A 138 5.60 7.08 -14.94
C GLY A 138 4.57 7.22 -13.83
N LEU A 139 4.29 8.45 -13.37
CA LEU A 139 3.18 8.71 -12.43
C LEU A 139 1.79 8.71 -13.09
N SER A 140 1.73 8.55 -14.40
CA SER A 140 0.52 8.21 -15.14
C SER A 140 0.87 7.31 -16.32
N GLY A 141 -0.09 6.52 -16.78
CA GLY A 141 0.13 5.64 -17.92
C GLY A 141 -1.01 4.66 -18.16
N THR A 142 -0.84 3.84 -19.19
CA THR A 142 -1.75 2.73 -19.50
C THR A 142 -1.33 1.49 -18.71
N MET A 143 -2.27 0.85 -18.05
CA MET A 143 -2.07 -0.42 -17.35
C MET A 143 -2.04 -1.57 -18.37
N LYS A 144 -1.18 -2.56 -18.15
CA LYS A 144 -1.04 -3.73 -19.04
C LYS A 144 -1.94 -4.86 -18.54
N LEU A 145 -2.66 -5.52 -19.44
CA LEU A 145 -3.39 -6.75 -19.09
C LEU A 145 -2.37 -7.84 -18.71
N SER A 146 -2.66 -8.59 -17.65
CA SER A 146 -1.88 -9.74 -17.20
C SER A 146 -1.85 -10.83 -18.27
N GLU A 147 -0.79 -11.65 -18.26
CA GLU A 147 -0.63 -12.74 -19.25
C GLU A 147 -1.79 -13.76 -19.23
N ASP A 148 -2.36 -13.99 -18.05
CA ASP A 148 -3.53 -14.85 -17.86
C ASP A 148 -4.87 -14.17 -18.19
N GLY A 149 -4.85 -12.89 -18.56
CA GLY A 149 -6.05 -12.13 -18.93
C GLY A 149 -7.03 -11.96 -17.78
N ARG A 150 -6.54 -11.70 -16.56
CA ARG A 150 -7.36 -11.63 -15.34
C ARG A 150 -7.38 -10.27 -14.66
N PHE A 151 -6.36 -9.44 -14.85
CA PHE A 151 -6.27 -8.12 -14.25
C PHE A 151 -5.38 -7.19 -15.08
N TYR A 152 -5.52 -5.89 -14.87
CA TYR A 152 -4.63 -4.88 -15.42
C TYR A 152 -3.60 -4.47 -14.36
N GLU A 153 -2.37 -4.19 -14.77
CA GLU A 153 -1.27 -3.88 -13.85
C GLU A 153 -0.38 -2.75 -14.36
N ALA A 154 0.05 -1.91 -13.43
CA ALA A 154 1.16 -0.99 -13.60
C ALA A 154 2.19 -1.27 -12.51
N LYS A 155 3.36 -1.77 -12.93
CA LYS A 155 4.49 -2.06 -12.02
C LYS A 155 5.47 -0.92 -11.99
N GLY A 156 6.17 -0.73 -10.88
CA GLY A 156 7.27 0.22 -10.71
C GLY A 156 6.88 1.65 -11.04
N ILE A 157 5.67 2.08 -10.64
CA ILE A 157 5.30 3.50 -10.65
C ILE A 157 6.32 4.22 -9.75
N PRO A 158 7.04 5.26 -10.20
CA PRO A 158 8.14 5.89 -9.46
C PRO A 158 7.66 6.78 -8.32
N LEU A 159 6.66 6.35 -7.57
CA LEU A 159 6.07 7.10 -6.49
C LEU A 159 7.06 7.26 -5.33
N THR A 160 7.17 8.48 -4.82
CA THR A 160 7.82 8.83 -3.56
C THR A 160 6.73 9.26 -2.56
N PRO A 161 6.99 9.32 -1.25
CA PRO A 161 5.97 9.76 -0.30
C PRO A 161 5.73 11.27 -0.33
N TYR A 162 6.13 11.99 -1.39
CA TYR A 162 5.99 13.45 -1.47
C TYR A 162 5.20 13.87 -2.71
N ASN A 163 4.17 14.69 -2.51
CA ASN A 163 3.42 15.32 -3.61
C ASN A 163 4.21 16.45 -4.26
N ASP A 164 3.75 16.91 -5.43
CA ASP A 164 4.38 18.06 -6.09
C ASP A 164 4.34 19.30 -5.21
N GLY A 165 5.48 19.98 -5.10
CA GLY A 165 5.62 21.19 -4.29
C GLY A 165 5.48 21.01 -2.77
N SER A 166 5.43 19.77 -2.26
CA SER A 166 5.30 19.47 -0.83
C SER A 166 6.50 18.71 -0.30
N ASN A 167 7.06 19.20 0.81
CA ASN A 167 8.05 18.47 1.62
C ASN A 167 7.40 17.69 2.77
N THR A 168 6.07 17.71 2.88
CA THR A 168 5.34 16.92 3.88
C THR A 168 5.07 15.53 3.31
N ALA A 169 5.47 14.50 4.06
CA ALA A 169 5.21 13.12 3.70
C ALA A 169 3.70 12.83 3.60
N ASN A 170 3.30 12.24 2.49
CA ASN A 170 2.00 11.67 2.19
C ASN A 170 2.22 10.23 1.68
N PRO A 171 2.34 9.25 2.59
CA PRO A 171 2.61 7.86 2.23
C PRO A 171 1.38 7.14 1.64
N TYR A 172 0.22 7.80 1.57
CA TYR A 172 -1.05 7.22 1.10
C TYR A 172 -1.68 8.11 0.03
N GLN A 173 -1.01 8.21 -1.11
CA GLN A 173 -1.50 8.99 -2.25
C GLN A 173 -2.65 8.26 -2.93
N LEU A 174 -3.55 9.02 -3.56
CA LEU A 174 -4.66 8.48 -4.32
C LEU A 174 -4.31 8.44 -5.80
N ALA A 175 -4.75 7.40 -6.49
CA ALA A 175 -4.71 7.30 -7.93
C ALA A 175 -6.12 7.35 -8.50
N ARG A 176 -6.26 8.02 -9.63
CA ARG A 176 -7.42 7.87 -10.52
C ARG A 176 -7.14 6.73 -11.48
N ILE A 177 -8.09 5.81 -11.60
CA ILE A 177 -8.13 4.82 -12.67
C ILE A 177 -9.30 5.16 -13.59
N THR A 178 -9.03 5.24 -14.89
CA THR A 178 -10.02 5.56 -15.93
C THR A 178 -10.11 4.41 -16.92
N VAL A 179 -11.34 3.95 -17.19
CA VAL A 179 -11.64 2.92 -18.18
C VAL A 179 -12.30 3.57 -19.38
N THR A 180 -11.73 3.35 -20.57
CA THR A 180 -12.20 3.95 -21.83
C THR A 180 -12.49 2.86 -22.86
N ASP A 181 -13.61 2.95 -23.56
CA ASP A 181 -13.91 2.09 -24.70
C ASP A 181 -12.96 2.41 -25.87
N THR A 182 -12.21 1.42 -26.36
CA THR A 182 -11.16 1.66 -27.36
C THR A 182 -11.69 1.94 -28.76
N ARG A 183 -12.96 1.61 -29.04
CA ARG A 183 -13.58 1.81 -30.35
C ARG A 183 -14.18 3.22 -30.47
N THR A 184 -14.76 3.72 -29.39
CA THR A 184 -15.51 4.98 -29.36
C THR A 184 -14.75 6.12 -28.67
N GLY A 185 -13.73 5.80 -27.87
CA GLY A 185 -13.01 6.77 -27.04
C GLY A 185 -13.82 7.28 -25.84
N LYS A 186 -14.97 6.67 -25.55
CA LYS A 186 -15.85 7.09 -24.45
C LYS A 186 -15.32 6.58 -23.12
N VAL A 187 -15.23 7.46 -22.12
CA VAL A 187 -14.97 7.06 -20.73
C VAL A 187 -16.18 6.27 -20.20
N LEU A 188 -15.94 5.03 -19.80
CA LEU A 188 -16.93 4.09 -19.28
C LEU A 188 -17.07 4.21 -17.76
N ALA A 189 -15.95 4.41 -17.05
CA ALA A 189 -15.91 4.68 -15.61
C ALA A 189 -14.58 5.33 -15.21
N ALA A 190 -14.60 6.00 -14.06
CA ALA A 190 -13.39 6.47 -13.37
C ALA A 190 -13.55 6.26 -11.86
N ASN A 191 -12.46 5.97 -11.17
CA ASN A 191 -12.41 5.85 -9.70
C ASN A 191 -11.15 6.55 -9.17
N ASP A 192 -11.35 7.52 -8.27
CA ASP A 192 -10.31 8.41 -7.73
C ASP A 192 -9.84 8.00 -6.32
N GLU A 193 -10.37 6.89 -5.80
CA GLU A 193 -10.28 6.50 -4.40
C GLU A 193 -9.28 5.35 -4.17
N ILE A 194 -8.39 5.12 -5.14
CA ILE A 194 -7.44 4.00 -5.08
C ILE A 194 -6.18 4.44 -4.33
N VAL A 195 -5.92 3.85 -3.17
CA VAL A 195 -4.70 4.17 -2.39
C VAL A 195 -3.48 3.49 -3.02
N VAL A 196 -2.44 4.27 -3.30
CA VAL A 196 -1.12 3.82 -3.74
C VAL A 196 -0.10 4.13 -2.64
N PRO A 197 0.18 3.17 -1.74
CA PRO A 197 1.03 3.43 -0.59
C PRO A 197 2.52 3.27 -0.89
N VAL A 198 3.31 4.25 -0.48
CA VAL A 198 4.79 4.19 -0.54
C VAL A 198 5.38 4.93 0.65
N SER A 199 6.55 4.50 1.13
CA SER A 199 7.27 5.22 2.20
C SER A 199 8.78 5.10 2.07
N ASP A 200 9.48 6.14 2.49
CA ASP A 200 10.92 6.18 2.73
C ASP A 200 11.26 6.14 4.23
N GLU A 201 10.26 5.89 5.08
CA GLU A 201 10.41 5.79 6.53
C GLU A 201 11.14 4.49 6.91
N MET A 202 12.45 4.63 7.16
CA MET A 202 13.32 3.58 7.67
C MET A 202 14.37 4.22 8.59
N GLU A 203 14.26 3.98 9.90
CA GLU A 203 14.99 4.75 10.92
C GLU A 203 16.32 4.07 11.30
N CYS A 204 17.22 3.88 10.34
CA CYS A 204 18.53 3.30 10.63
C CYS A 204 19.36 4.17 11.60
N GLY A 205 19.14 5.48 11.57
CA GLY A 205 19.88 6.50 12.32
C GLY A 205 19.74 6.38 13.84
N MET A 206 18.66 5.77 14.34
CA MET A 206 18.48 5.55 15.77
C MET A 206 19.62 4.73 16.41
N CYS A 207 20.23 3.82 15.64
CA CYS A 207 21.30 2.94 16.10
C CYS A 207 22.63 3.17 15.37
N HIS A 208 22.57 3.46 14.07
CA HIS A 208 23.76 3.68 13.23
C HIS A 208 24.26 5.12 13.23
N GLY A 209 23.81 5.95 14.17
CA GLY A 209 24.19 7.35 14.30
C GLY A 209 23.31 8.26 13.45
N ARG A 210 23.03 9.48 13.93
CA ARG A 210 22.16 10.44 13.24
C ARG A 210 22.85 11.20 12.11
N GLU A 211 24.17 11.20 12.12
CA GLU A 211 25.01 11.80 11.09
C GLU A 211 25.83 10.70 10.42
N ASN A 212 25.94 10.73 9.10
CA ASN A 212 26.66 9.72 8.31
C ASN A 212 26.16 8.28 8.53
N THR A 213 24.86 8.12 8.84
CA THR A 213 24.19 6.84 9.09
C THR A 213 24.63 5.75 8.11
N ASP A 214 24.57 6.07 6.82
CA ASP A 214 24.80 5.09 5.76
C ASP A 214 26.25 4.62 5.71
N VAL A 215 27.21 5.53 5.92
CA VAL A 215 28.64 5.18 6.01
C VAL A 215 28.90 4.35 7.27
N TYR A 216 28.20 4.63 8.38
CA TYR A 216 28.36 3.85 9.61
C TYR A 216 27.77 2.45 9.48
N ILE A 217 26.73 2.26 8.65
CA ILE A 217 26.25 0.93 8.25
C ILE A 217 27.36 0.18 7.49
N LEU A 218 27.99 0.81 6.49
CA LEU A 218 29.12 0.19 5.78
C LEU A 218 30.28 -0.17 6.71
N ARG A 219 30.66 0.74 7.63
CA ARG A 219 31.72 0.49 8.63
C ARG A 219 31.37 -0.67 9.57
N ALA A 220 30.10 -0.77 9.99
CA ALA A 220 29.65 -1.88 10.83
C ALA A 220 29.77 -3.21 10.07
N HIS A 221 29.39 -3.22 8.79
CA HIS A 221 29.52 -4.38 7.92
C HIS A 221 31.00 -4.78 7.75
N ASP A 222 31.89 -3.84 7.44
CA ASP A 222 33.33 -4.08 7.31
C ASP A 222 33.94 -4.62 8.60
N ARG A 223 33.59 -4.02 9.75
CA ARG A 223 34.10 -4.44 11.05
C ARG A 223 33.63 -5.84 11.46
N LEU A 224 32.36 -6.17 11.22
CA LEU A 224 31.75 -7.41 11.71
C LEU A 224 31.95 -8.58 10.75
N LEU A 225 32.02 -8.31 9.45
CA LEU A 225 32.03 -9.32 8.39
C LEU A 225 33.31 -9.30 7.54
N GLY A 226 34.25 -8.41 7.82
CA GLY A 226 35.56 -8.35 7.15
C GLY A 226 35.48 -7.88 5.70
N THR A 227 34.46 -7.10 5.34
CA THR A 227 34.34 -6.49 4.02
C THR A 227 35.14 -5.19 3.90
N ASP A 228 35.16 -4.65 2.68
CA ASP A 228 35.85 -3.43 2.23
C ASP A 228 34.87 -2.39 1.64
N LEU A 229 33.61 -2.38 2.09
CA LEU A 229 32.54 -1.57 1.50
C LEU A 229 32.81 -0.07 1.62
N VAL A 230 33.41 0.38 2.73
CA VAL A 230 33.78 1.80 2.90
C VAL A 230 34.83 2.19 1.86
N GLN A 231 35.87 1.37 1.68
CA GLN A 231 36.90 1.62 0.69
C GLN A 231 36.32 1.66 -0.73
N ARG A 232 35.41 0.73 -1.06
CA ARG A 232 34.72 0.72 -2.36
C ARG A 232 33.95 2.01 -2.59
N PHE A 233 33.13 2.42 -1.61
CA PHE A 233 32.40 3.67 -1.65
C PHE A 233 33.33 4.88 -1.86
N GLU A 234 34.44 4.96 -1.11
CA GLU A 234 35.42 6.05 -1.23
C GLU A 234 36.14 6.09 -2.59
N THR A 235 36.23 4.95 -3.28
CA THR A 235 36.76 4.85 -4.66
C THR A 235 35.69 5.01 -5.75
N GLY A 236 34.47 5.38 -5.39
CA GLY A 236 33.36 5.64 -6.32
C GLY A 236 32.50 4.42 -6.66
N ASN A 237 32.73 3.27 -6.00
CA ASN A 237 31.92 2.06 -6.19
C ASN A 237 30.89 1.92 -5.07
N ARG A 238 29.65 2.33 -5.34
CA ARG A 238 28.55 2.27 -4.37
C ARG A 238 27.99 0.86 -4.29
N PRO A 239 27.98 0.21 -3.11
CA PRO A 239 27.42 -1.12 -3.01
C PRO A 239 25.89 -1.09 -3.15
N ALA A 240 25.34 -1.95 -4.02
CA ALA A 240 23.97 -2.40 -3.87
C ALA A 240 23.96 -3.65 -3.01
N CYS A 241 23.24 -3.64 -1.89
CA CYS A 241 23.17 -4.77 -0.96
C CYS A 241 22.69 -6.04 -1.68
N ILE A 242 21.75 -5.86 -2.61
CA ILE A 242 21.15 -6.92 -3.44
C ILE A 242 22.13 -7.63 -4.39
N ASN A 243 23.27 -7.00 -4.72
CA ASN A 243 24.29 -7.62 -5.56
C ASN A 243 25.06 -8.73 -4.83
N CYS A 244 25.05 -8.71 -3.49
CA CYS A 244 25.63 -9.76 -2.66
C CYS A 244 24.54 -10.60 -1.99
N HIS A 245 23.52 -9.96 -1.42
CA HIS A 245 22.44 -10.61 -0.69
C HIS A 245 21.20 -10.69 -1.58
N GLY A 246 20.87 -11.88 -2.09
CA GLY A 246 19.78 -12.04 -3.06
C GLY A 246 18.43 -11.47 -2.58
N GLU A 247 17.62 -11.02 -3.52
CA GLU A 247 16.28 -10.45 -3.30
C GLU A 247 15.36 -10.90 -4.45
N ASP A 248 14.43 -11.79 -4.13
CA ASP A 248 13.55 -12.44 -5.10
C ASP A 248 12.61 -11.44 -5.77
N VAL A 249 12.14 -10.40 -5.05
CA VAL A 249 11.24 -9.37 -5.61
C VAL A 249 11.88 -8.62 -6.78
N LEU A 250 13.19 -8.45 -6.73
CA LEU A 250 13.96 -7.76 -7.76
C LEU A 250 14.61 -8.75 -8.76
N GLY A 251 14.37 -10.06 -8.62
CA GLY A 251 14.98 -11.10 -9.44
C GLY A 251 16.50 -11.16 -9.29
N GLN A 252 17.03 -10.72 -8.14
CA GLN A 252 18.47 -10.67 -7.89
C GLN A 252 18.93 -11.93 -7.16
N PRO A 253 19.74 -12.80 -7.78
CA PRO A 253 20.15 -14.06 -7.17
C PRO A 253 21.16 -13.88 -6.02
N GLY A 254 21.82 -12.72 -5.93
CA GLY A 254 22.91 -12.49 -4.99
C GLY A 254 24.15 -13.34 -5.27
N LYS A 255 25.05 -13.43 -4.28
CA LYS A 255 26.27 -14.24 -4.34
C LYS A 255 26.08 -15.57 -3.60
N ILE A 256 26.66 -16.62 -4.17
CA ILE A 256 26.72 -17.94 -3.51
C ILE A 256 27.41 -17.80 -2.14
N GLY A 257 26.75 -18.34 -1.10
CA GLY A 257 27.24 -18.32 0.27
C GLY A 257 26.90 -17.07 1.08
N ALA A 258 26.34 -16.03 0.45
CA ALA A 258 25.71 -14.92 1.17
C ALA A 258 24.24 -15.24 1.44
N PRO A 259 23.73 -15.00 2.66
CA PRO A 259 22.30 -15.14 2.93
C PRO A 259 21.48 -14.12 2.13
N PRO A 260 20.21 -14.42 1.78
CA PRO A 260 19.30 -13.44 1.19
C PRO A 260 19.21 -12.15 2.03
N LEU A 261 18.85 -11.02 1.41
CA LEU A 261 18.88 -9.71 2.07
C LEU A 261 18.01 -9.67 3.32
N SER A 262 16.80 -10.22 3.23
CA SER A 262 15.89 -10.30 4.37
C SER A 262 16.48 -11.17 5.50
N GLU A 263 17.04 -12.34 5.21
CA GLU A 263 17.73 -13.15 6.23
C GLU A 263 18.89 -12.39 6.89
N ALA A 264 19.73 -11.75 6.08
CA ALA A 264 20.92 -11.04 6.53
C ALA A 264 20.56 -9.89 7.49
N ILE A 265 19.57 -9.07 7.12
CA ILE A 265 19.12 -7.94 7.93
C ILE A 265 18.46 -8.45 9.22
N HIS A 266 17.48 -9.36 9.13
CA HIS A 266 16.78 -9.83 10.32
C HIS A 266 17.72 -10.57 11.28
N GLY A 267 18.62 -11.42 10.76
CA GLY A 267 19.57 -12.19 11.57
C GLY A 267 20.58 -11.30 12.28
N SER A 268 21.08 -10.26 11.61
CA SER A 268 22.07 -9.34 12.17
C SER A 268 21.51 -8.39 13.23
N HIS A 269 20.19 -8.16 13.25
CA HIS A 269 19.55 -7.22 14.17
C HIS A 269 18.76 -7.91 15.30
N ALA A 270 18.41 -9.19 15.17
CA ALA A 270 17.48 -9.89 16.07
C ALA A 270 17.81 -9.77 17.58
N ASP A 271 19.08 -9.72 17.94
CA ASP A 271 19.64 -9.64 19.30
C ASP A 271 19.98 -8.21 19.77
N ARG A 272 19.73 -7.20 18.93
CA ARG A 272 20.10 -5.78 19.18
C ARG A 272 18.90 -4.85 19.36
N MET A 273 17.68 -5.39 19.20
CA MET A 273 16.47 -4.57 19.16
C MET A 273 15.88 -4.24 20.54
N ASP A 274 16.46 -4.76 21.62
CA ASP A 274 16.22 -4.26 22.98
C ASP A 274 16.63 -2.79 23.14
N ARG A 275 17.45 -2.26 22.21
CA ARG A 275 17.86 -0.87 22.11
C ARG A 275 16.84 0.03 21.41
N SER A 276 15.81 -0.53 20.77
CA SER A 276 14.79 0.25 20.09
C SER A 276 13.71 0.70 21.06
N GLU A 277 13.32 1.97 20.94
CA GLU A 277 12.18 2.55 21.67
C GLU A 277 10.89 2.55 20.83
N THR A 278 10.94 2.01 19.60
CA THR A 278 9.82 2.00 18.65
C THR A 278 8.94 0.77 18.86
N GLU A 279 7.62 0.98 18.98
CA GLU A 279 6.63 -0.11 19.12
C GLU A 279 5.57 -0.04 18.00
N PRO A 280 5.28 -1.17 17.30
CA PRO A 280 6.02 -2.43 17.31
C PRO A 280 7.46 -2.27 16.82
N VAL A 281 8.36 -3.08 17.38
CA VAL A 281 9.80 -3.06 17.07
C VAL A 281 10.12 -3.18 15.58
N CYS A 282 9.25 -3.84 14.80
CA CYS A 282 9.35 -3.95 13.34
C CYS A 282 9.37 -2.58 12.65
N TYR A 283 8.69 -1.57 13.22
CA TYR A 283 8.68 -0.20 12.71
C TYR A 283 9.98 0.56 12.90
N SER A 284 10.99 -0.03 13.55
CA SER A 284 12.34 0.54 13.55
C SER A 284 12.95 0.55 12.14
N CYS A 285 12.56 -0.42 11.29
CA CYS A 285 13.10 -0.56 9.93
C CYS A 285 12.02 -0.58 8.84
N HIS A 286 10.82 -1.07 9.15
CA HIS A 286 9.69 -1.01 8.23
C HIS A 286 8.86 0.26 8.46
N PRO A 287 8.15 0.78 7.44
CA PRO A 287 7.46 2.06 7.60
C PRO A 287 6.42 2.08 8.73
N GLY A 288 6.75 2.87 9.74
CA GLY A 288 5.99 3.25 10.94
C GLY A 288 6.99 3.97 11.85
N PRO A 289 6.62 4.71 12.92
CA PRO A 289 5.31 5.05 13.49
C PRO A 289 4.41 6.01 12.69
N VAL A 290 4.91 6.63 11.61
CA VAL A 290 4.15 7.62 10.83
C VAL A 290 3.35 6.93 9.72
N ALA A 291 4.03 6.20 8.83
CA ALA A 291 3.43 5.61 7.63
C ALA A 291 2.70 4.29 7.88
N LYS A 292 2.81 3.70 9.08
CA LYS A 292 2.02 2.54 9.57
C LYS A 292 1.69 1.54 8.44
N CYS A 293 2.71 0.90 7.87
CA CYS A 293 2.56 0.01 6.72
C CYS A 293 1.52 -1.09 6.98
N TYR A 294 1.48 -1.58 8.23
CA TYR A 294 0.49 -2.52 8.74
C TYR A 294 -0.64 -1.83 9.50
N ARG A 295 -1.82 -1.81 8.88
CA ARG A 295 -2.98 -1.02 9.33
C ARG A 295 -4.33 -1.65 9.01
N GLY A 296 -4.34 -2.83 8.38
CA GLY A 296 -5.54 -3.54 7.95
C GLY A 296 -6.40 -4.09 9.08
N ARG A 297 -7.35 -4.96 8.71
CA ARG A 297 -8.32 -5.56 9.64
C ARG A 297 -7.66 -6.35 10.76
N MET A 298 -6.58 -7.09 10.45
CA MET A 298 -5.86 -7.90 11.43
C MET A 298 -5.14 -7.03 12.47
N TYR A 299 -4.55 -5.90 12.06
CA TYR A 299 -3.99 -4.91 12.99
C TYR A 299 -5.07 -4.42 13.97
N SER A 300 -6.25 -4.09 13.44
CA SER A 300 -7.39 -3.63 14.25
C SER A 300 -7.94 -4.71 15.20
N ALA A 301 -7.62 -5.98 14.94
CA ALA A 301 -7.97 -7.12 15.80
C ALA A 301 -6.89 -7.41 16.86
N GLY A 302 -5.82 -6.60 16.95
CA GLY A 302 -4.74 -6.77 17.92
C GLY A 302 -3.67 -7.79 17.50
N ILE A 303 -3.70 -8.25 16.24
CA ILE A 303 -2.61 -9.06 15.66
C ILE A 303 -1.46 -8.11 15.33
N SER A 304 -0.23 -8.53 15.59
CA SER A 304 0.98 -7.75 15.31
C SER A 304 1.82 -8.44 14.23
N CYS A 305 2.74 -7.72 13.59
CA CYS A 305 3.69 -8.34 12.67
C CYS A 305 4.50 -9.46 13.35
N GLY A 306 4.81 -9.29 14.64
CA GLY A 306 5.57 -10.24 15.46
C GLY A 306 4.77 -11.45 15.96
N SER A 307 3.46 -11.52 15.70
CA SER A 307 2.62 -12.66 16.05
C SER A 307 3.12 -13.91 15.34
N SER A 308 3.19 -15.04 16.06
CA SER A 308 3.70 -16.32 15.54
C SER A 308 2.87 -16.89 14.39
N GLU A 309 1.60 -16.49 14.31
CA GLU A 309 0.63 -16.81 13.28
C GLU A 309 0.91 -16.04 11.97
N CYS A 310 1.70 -14.96 12.04
CA CYS A 310 2.14 -14.16 10.90
C CYS A 310 3.64 -14.39 10.65
N HIS A 311 4.50 -13.41 10.98
CA HIS A 311 5.94 -13.52 10.72
C HIS A 311 6.73 -14.07 11.93
N GLY A 312 6.20 -13.92 13.15
CA GLY A 312 6.92 -14.19 14.39
C GLY A 312 8.02 -13.16 14.69
N SER A 313 8.91 -13.49 15.62
CA SER A 313 10.04 -12.62 15.96
C SER A 313 11.01 -12.43 14.79
N MET A 314 11.85 -11.39 14.80
CA MET A 314 12.88 -11.22 13.76
C MET A 314 13.84 -12.41 13.67
N SER A 315 14.15 -13.04 14.81
CA SER A 315 14.94 -14.28 14.82
C SER A 315 14.22 -15.41 14.08
N ASN A 316 12.89 -15.51 14.21
CA ASN A 316 12.08 -16.46 13.46
C ASN A 316 12.10 -16.16 11.95
N VAL A 317 11.97 -14.89 11.57
CA VAL A 317 12.02 -14.44 10.17
C VAL A 317 13.36 -14.82 9.51
N ALA A 318 14.48 -14.64 10.22
CA ALA A 318 15.80 -15.06 9.73
C ALA A 318 15.95 -16.59 9.70
N LYS A 319 15.60 -17.28 10.79
CA LYS A 319 15.75 -18.75 10.90
C LYS A 319 14.94 -19.51 9.87
N THR A 320 13.72 -19.06 9.57
CA THR A 320 12.89 -19.70 8.55
C THR A 320 13.51 -19.56 7.16
N GLN A 321 14.13 -18.43 6.84
CA GLN A 321 14.84 -18.22 5.57
C GLN A 321 16.12 -19.05 5.47
N ALA A 322 16.90 -19.13 6.56
CA ALA A 322 18.04 -20.03 6.64
C ALA A 322 17.63 -21.51 6.46
N GLY A 323 16.39 -21.85 6.84
CA GLY A 323 15.77 -23.15 6.60
C GLY A 323 15.17 -23.36 5.20
N GLY A 324 15.33 -22.40 4.29
CA GLY A 324 14.88 -22.47 2.90
C GLY A 324 13.59 -21.71 2.58
N ARG A 325 13.02 -20.93 3.51
CA ARG A 325 11.89 -20.05 3.19
C ARG A 325 12.35 -18.92 2.28
N ALA A 326 11.71 -18.73 1.14
CA ALA A 326 11.98 -17.59 0.26
C ALA A 326 11.16 -16.37 0.72
N ALA A 327 11.82 -15.26 1.04
CA ALA A 327 11.12 -14.01 1.40
C ALA A 327 10.34 -13.49 0.19
N TRP A 328 9.18 -12.86 0.41
CA TRP A 328 8.30 -12.29 -0.62
C TRP A 328 7.65 -13.26 -1.61
N GLU A 329 8.13 -14.51 -1.65
CA GLU A 329 7.57 -15.63 -2.40
C GLU A 329 6.82 -16.63 -1.50
N GLN A 330 7.14 -16.65 -0.21
CA GLN A 330 6.48 -17.46 0.81
C GLN A 330 6.13 -16.61 2.03
N GLU A 331 4.87 -16.17 2.05
CA GLU A 331 4.30 -15.27 3.05
C GLU A 331 3.27 -15.94 3.95
N PRO A 332 2.90 -15.32 5.09
CA PRO A 332 1.86 -15.84 5.96
C PRO A 332 0.55 -16.09 5.22
N ASP A 333 -0.08 -17.23 5.53
CA ASP A 333 -1.31 -17.68 4.87
C ASP A 333 -2.53 -17.48 5.77
N CYS A 334 -3.60 -16.94 5.21
CA CYS A 334 -4.84 -16.66 5.93
C CYS A 334 -5.43 -17.91 6.60
N GLY A 335 -5.27 -19.08 5.98
CA GLY A 335 -5.85 -20.32 6.46
C GLY A 335 -5.22 -20.85 7.76
N GLN A 336 -4.07 -20.32 8.18
CA GLN A 336 -3.50 -20.61 9.50
C GLN A 336 -4.45 -20.20 10.64
N CYS A 337 -5.24 -19.15 10.45
CA CYS A 337 -6.23 -18.68 11.43
C CYS A 337 -7.67 -18.86 10.95
N HIS A 338 -7.94 -18.65 9.66
CA HIS A 338 -9.29 -18.68 9.10
C HIS A 338 -9.73 -20.08 8.65
N GLY A 339 -8.80 -21.04 8.61
CA GLY A 339 -9.04 -22.40 8.12
C GLY A 339 -8.73 -22.56 6.63
N THR A 340 -8.51 -23.81 6.21
CA THR A 340 -7.98 -24.15 4.88
C THR A 340 -8.85 -23.71 3.70
N LEU A 341 -10.15 -23.47 3.93
CA LEU A 341 -11.06 -22.92 2.92
C LEU A 341 -10.71 -21.48 2.53
N TYR A 342 -9.97 -20.75 3.36
CA TYR A 342 -9.59 -19.36 3.16
C TYR A 342 -8.10 -19.18 2.87
N SER A 343 -7.36 -20.28 2.68
CA SER A 343 -5.96 -20.23 2.29
C SER A 343 -5.77 -19.59 0.92
N ALA A 344 -4.61 -18.99 0.71
CA ALA A 344 -4.13 -18.64 -0.61
C ALA A 344 -4.13 -19.89 -1.50
N ASN A 345 -4.29 -19.68 -2.81
CA ASN A 345 -4.25 -20.81 -3.73
C ASN A 345 -2.87 -21.46 -3.70
N ALA A 346 -2.81 -22.77 -3.96
CA ALA A 346 -1.56 -23.53 -3.90
C ALA A 346 -0.45 -22.87 -4.75
N LYS A 347 0.72 -22.67 -4.13
CA LYS A 347 1.91 -22.03 -4.73
C LYS A 347 1.68 -20.59 -5.21
N LYS A 348 0.68 -19.91 -4.67
CA LYS A 348 0.42 -18.50 -4.92
C LYS A 348 0.40 -17.74 -3.61
N LEU A 349 0.77 -16.47 -3.70
CA LEU A 349 0.60 -15.54 -2.61
C LEU A 349 -0.83 -15.03 -2.59
N TYR A 350 -1.23 -14.41 -1.48
CA TYR A 350 -2.52 -13.74 -1.34
C TYR A 350 -2.81 -12.78 -2.51
N ARG A 351 -1.82 -11.99 -2.92
CA ARG A 351 -1.94 -11.00 -4.01
C ARG A 351 -2.19 -11.60 -5.40
N ASP A 352 -1.85 -12.88 -5.57
CA ASP A 352 -1.96 -13.63 -6.83
C ASP A 352 -3.04 -14.73 -6.77
N SER A 353 -3.71 -14.85 -5.62
CA SER A 353 -4.75 -15.84 -5.37
C SER A 353 -6.11 -15.35 -5.84
N PHE A 354 -6.92 -16.28 -6.29
CA PHE A 354 -8.29 -16.09 -6.73
C PHE A 354 -9.25 -16.78 -5.78
N LEU A 355 -10.47 -16.23 -5.69
CA LEU A 355 -11.59 -16.90 -5.03
C LEU A 355 -11.77 -18.32 -5.59
N SER A 356 -11.77 -19.33 -4.73
CA SER A 356 -11.87 -20.74 -5.14
C SER A 356 -13.00 -21.51 -4.45
N ASN A 357 -13.64 -20.91 -3.46
CA ASN A 357 -14.68 -21.51 -2.64
C ASN A 357 -15.94 -20.63 -2.60
N SER A 358 -16.38 -20.09 -3.73
CA SER A 358 -17.60 -19.29 -3.81
C SER A 358 -18.87 -20.13 -3.63
N ASN A 359 -19.91 -19.56 -3.00
CA ASN A 359 -21.28 -20.12 -3.04
C ASN A 359 -21.90 -20.06 -4.44
N ALA A 360 -21.36 -19.24 -5.33
CA ALA A 360 -21.66 -19.22 -6.76
C ALA A 360 -20.44 -19.77 -7.51
N PRO A 361 -20.38 -21.08 -7.85
CA PRO A 361 -19.18 -21.71 -8.42
C PRO A 361 -18.63 -21.04 -9.68
N ALA A 362 -19.48 -20.36 -10.46
CA ALA A 362 -19.08 -19.60 -11.63
C ALA A 362 -18.12 -18.43 -11.33
N MET A 363 -18.07 -17.92 -10.09
CA MET A 363 -17.13 -16.87 -9.68
C MET A 363 -15.73 -17.39 -9.38
N ASN A 364 -15.56 -18.71 -9.21
CA ASN A 364 -14.28 -19.28 -8.83
C ASN A 364 -13.24 -19.08 -9.94
N GLY A 365 -12.04 -18.64 -9.57
CA GLY A 365 -10.93 -18.37 -10.49
C GLY A 365 -11.04 -17.05 -11.28
N ILE A 366 -11.99 -16.17 -10.91
CA ILE A 366 -12.20 -14.88 -11.57
C ILE A 366 -11.65 -13.71 -10.74
N LEU A 367 -12.13 -13.56 -9.51
CA LEU A 367 -11.78 -12.41 -8.67
C LEU A 367 -10.53 -12.69 -7.84
N LEU A 368 -9.60 -11.74 -7.83
CA LEU A 368 -8.44 -11.78 -6.94
C LEU A 368 -8.88 -11.61 -5.48
N CYS A 369 -8.13 -12.19 -4.54
CA CYS A 369 -8.35 -11.94 -3.12
C CYS A 369 -8.27 -10.42 -2.82
N THR A 370 -7.30 -9.72 -3.39
CA THR A 370 -7.11 -8.27 -3.23
C THR A 370 -8.26 -7.43 -3.78
N THR A 371 -9.03 -7.96 -4.73
CA THR A 371 -10.20 -7.28 -5.29
C THR A 371 -11.32 -7.15 -4.27
N CYS A 372 -11.49 -8.16 -3.41
CA CYS A 372 -12.53 -8.16 -2.37
C CYS A 372 -12.00 -7.68 -1.02
N HIS A 373 -10.73 -7.91 -0.72
CA HIS A 373 -10.16 -7.73 0.61
C HIS A 373 -9.11 -6.61 0.72
N ASN A 374 -8.73 -5.96 -0.40
CA ASN A 374 -7.67 -4.94 -0.52
C ASN A 374 -6.24 -5.49 -0.45
N SER A 375 -5.23 -4.61 -0.45
CA SER A 375 -3.82 -4.96 -0.35
C SER A 375 -3.46 -5.75 0.93
N PRO A 376 -2.42 -6.61 0.89
CA PRO A 376 -1.78 -7.09 2.11
C PRO A 376 -1.45 -5.93 3.06
N HIS A 377 -1.61 -6.15 4.36
CA HIS A 377 -1.37 -5.19 5.42
C HIS A 377 -2.32 -3.97 5.47
N ALA A 378 -3.25 -3.86 4.52
CA ALA A 378 -4.27 -2.80 4.45
C ALA A 378 -5.67 -3.37 4.21
N GLU A 379 -5.90 -4.60 4.65
CA GLU A 379 -7.13 -5.34 4.38
C GLU A 379 -8.33 -4.62 4.99
N TRP A 380 -9.45 -4.61 4.27
CA TRP A 380 -10.67 -3.97 4.75
C TRP A 380 -11.33 -4.78 5.89
N ARG A 381 -11.88 -4.13 6.92
CA ARG A 381 -11.83 -2.69 7.21
C ARG A 381 -10.47 -2.27 7.78
N SER A 382 -9.84 -1.30 7.13
CA SER A 382 -8.55 -0.73 7.55
C SER A 382 -8.76 0.34 8.63
N SER A 383 -7.76 0.50 9.49
CA SER A 383 -7.70 1.59 10.47
C SER A 383 -7.43 2.96 9.82
N LEU A 384 -6.91 3.00 8.59
CA LEU A 384 -6.75 4.23 7.81
C LEU A 384 -8.05 4.54 7.04
N PRO A 385 -8.68 5.70 7.26
CA PRO A 385 -9.93 6.05 6.56
C PRO A 385 -9.82 6.05 5.03
N LYS A 386 -8.68 6.47 4.47
CA LYS A 386 -8.46 6.51 3.01
C LYS A 386 -8.59 5.15 2.34
N ASP A 387 -8.11 4.08 2.98
CA ASP A 387 -8.23 2.74 2.40
C ASP A 387 -9.71 2.34 2.26
N ASN A 388 -10.58 2.84 3.13
CA ASN A 388 -11.98 2.44 3.16
C ASN A 388 -12.89 3.24 2.20
N LEU A 389 -12.35 4.15 1.38
CA LEU A 389 -13.14 4.96 0.47
C LEU A 389 -13.88 4.09 -0.56
N LEU A 390 -13.14 3.26 -1.31
CA LEU A 390 -13.69 2.36 -2.33
C LEU A 390 -14.83 1.46 -1.80
N PRO A 391 -14.66 0.67 -0.72
CA PRO A 391 -15.75 -0.18 -0.25
C PRO A 391 -16.91 0.64 0.30
N THR A 392 -16.67 1.84 0.85
CA THR A 392 -17.75 2.73 1.30
C THR A 392 -18.56 3.27 0.12
N GLY A 393 -17.89 3.66 -0.97
CA GLY A 393 -18.58 4.08 -2.19
C GLY A 393 -19.39 2.95 -2.84
N LEU A 394 -18.87 1.72 -2.80
CA LEU A 394 -19.50 0.57 -3.44
C LEU A 394 -20.61 -0.09 -2.60
N LEU A 395 -20.37 -0.29 -1.30
CA LEU A 395 -21.29 -1.00 -0.39
C LEU A 395 -22.15 -0.06 0.47
N GLY A 396 -21.75 1.21 0.60
CA GLY A 396 -22.31 2.17 1.54
C GLY A 396 -21.70 2.12 2.95
N TYR A 397 -20.72 1.25 3.19
CA TYR A 397 -20.03 1.10 4.49
C TYR A 397 -18.62 0.50 4.31
N PRO A 398 -17.69 0.73 5.26
CA PRO A 398 -16.29 0.34 5.13
C PRO A 398 -16.06 -1.13 5.52
N ASN A 399 -16.34 -2.07 4.63
CA ASN A 399 -16.04 -3.50 4.84
C ASN A 399 -15.36 -4.12 3.61
N PHE A 400 -14.80 -5.33 3.74
CA PHE A 400 -14.47 -6.13 2.57
C PHE A 400 -15.74 -6.38 1.72
N ILE A 401 -15.57 -6.71 0.44
CA ILE A 401 -16.70 -6.97 -0.46
C ILE A 401 -17.43 -8.24 -0.01
N ASP A 402 -18.55 -8.05 0.69
CA ASP A 402 -19.27 -9.09 1.43
C ASP A 402 -20.69 -9.34 0.89
N LYS A 403 -21.07 -8.68 -0.21
CA LYS A 403 -22.38 -8.80 -0.84
C LYS A 403 -22.29 -8.95 -2.35
N CYS A 404 -23.10 -9.83 -2.90
CA CYS A 404 -23.25 -10.01 -4.35
C CYS A 404 -23.70 -8.71 -5.04
N SER A 405 -24.52 -7.90 -4.35
CA SER A 405 -25.01 -6.60 -4.83
C SER A 405 -23.92 -5.61 -5.20
N ALA A 406 -22.68 -5.82 -4.73
CA ALA A 406 -21.54 -5.00 -5.12
C ALA A 406 -21.32 -5.04 -6.64
N CYS A 407 -21.52 -6.21 -7.27
CA CYS A 407 -21.27 -6.40 -8.70
C CYS A 407 -22.53 -6.81 -9.49
N HIS A 408 -23.51 -7.44 -8.84
CA HIS A 408 -24.72 -7.96 -9.47
C HIS A 408 -25.94 -7.13 -9.09
N GLU A 409 -26.61 -6.53 -10.07
CA GLU A 409 -27.82 -5.75 -9.80
C GLU A 409 -28.94 -6.66 -9.27
N GLY A 410 -29.71 -6.20 -8.28
CA GLY A 410 -30.87 -6.93 -7.76
C GLY A 410 -30.56 -8.17 -6.90
N MET A 411 -29.31 -8.62 -6.80
CA MET A 411 -28.96 -9.70 -5.87
C MET A 411 -28.94 -9.21 -4.43
N GLY A 412 -29.58 -9.97 -3.54
CA GLY A 412 -29.61 -9.69 -2.10
C GLY A 412 -28.28 -9.97 -1.39
N MET A 413 -28.33 -9.93 -0.05
CA MET A 413 -27.19 -10.36 0.77
C MET A 413 -26.98 -11.86 0.60
N GLY A 414 -25.81 -12.24 0.06
CA GLY A 414 -25.37 -13.62 -0.08
C GLY A 414 -23.95 -13.74 0.43
N ARG A 415 -23.64 -14.86 1.09
CA ARG A 415 -22.28 -15.17 1.52
C ARG A 415 -21.43 -15.42 0.28
N VAL A 416 -20.30 -14.72 0.13
CA VAL A 416 -19.39 -14.93 -1.00
C VAL A 416 -18.71 -16.29 -0.85
N HIS A 417 -18.08 -16.58 0.29
CA HIS A 417 -17.47 -17.88 0.56
C HIS A 417 -18.50 -18.95 1.00
N ALA A 418 -18.38 -20.13 0.43
CA ALA A 418 -19.06 -21.35 0.86
C ALA A 418 -18.49 -21.84 2.19
N GLY A 419 -19.38 -22.22 3.11
CA GLY A 419 -19.00 -22.83 4.40
C GLY A 419 -18.62 -21.86 5.53
N SER A 420 -18.89 -20.56 5.40
CA SER A 420 -18.98 -19.70 6.59
C SER A 420 -20.26 -20.07 7.34
N GLU A 421 -20.19 -20.36 8.65
CA GLU A 421 -21.38 -20.55 9.50
C GLU A 421 -22.11 -19.23 9.80
#